data_AF-A0A2D5VAY9-F1
#
_entry.id   AF-A0A2D5VAY9-F1
#
_cell.length_a   1.000
_cell.length_b   1.000
_cell.length_c   1.000
_cell.angle_alpha   90.00
_cell.angle_beta   90.00
_cell.angle_gamma   90.00
#
_symmetry.space_group_name_H-M   'P 1'
#
loop_
_entity.id
_entity.type
_entity.pdbx_description
1 polymer ?
#
loop_
_entity_poly.entity_id
_entity_poly.type
_entity_poly.pdbx_seq_one_letter_code
_entity_poly.pdbx_strand_id
1 'polypeptide(L)'
;MKSYLSIRISTGYGTMISRWFAKYLKKLGIKKKGKNFHSFRHTVVNKLTSKKVYEPFIKELIGHSHGSITMDVYGGKKPLDVLLNECVIKI
;
A
#
# COMPACT_ATOMS: atom_id res chain seq x y z
N MET A 1 25.10 -4.98 -29.82
CA MET A 1 25.56 -5.16 -28.42
C MET A 1 25.26 -3.91 -27.61
N LYS A 2 24.38 -4.01 -26.59
CA LYS A 2 24.38 -3.27 -25.31
C LYS A 2 23.09 -3.62 -24.55
N SER A 3 23.11 -4.75 -23.87
CA SER A 3 22.07 -5.15 -22.93
C SER A 3 22.37 -4.47 -21.59
N TYR A 4 21.68 -3.37 -21.28
CA TYR A 4 21.77 -2.76 -19.95
C TYR A 4 20.99 -3.64 -18.97
N LEU A 5 21.72 -4.41 -18.18
CA LEU A 5 21.18 -5.15 -17.04
C LEU A 5 20.71 -4.11 -16.00
N SER A 6 19.43 -3.77 -16.02
CA SER A 6 18.81 -2.96 -14.95
C SER A 6 18.76 -3.81 -13.69
N ILE A 7 19.80 -3.72 -12.86
CA ILE A 7 19.76 -4.22 -11.49
C ILE A 7 18.72 -3.39 -10.76
N ARG A 8 17.50 -3.92 -10.67
CA ARG A 8 16.49 -3.42 -9.74
C ARG A 8 17.04 -3.61 -8.34
N ILE A 9 17.53 -2.53 -7.75
CA ILE A 9 17.81 -2.45 -6.31
C ILE A 9 16.44 -2.55 -5.62
N SER A 10 15.99 -3.77 -5.31
CA SER A 10 14.87 -3.98 -4.40
C SER A 10 15.35 -3.56 -3.03
N THR A 11 15.10 -2.29 -2.66
CA THR A 11 15.45 -1.74 -1.35
C THR A 11 14.97 -2.69 -0.24
N GLY A 12 15.89 -3.18 0.59
CA GLY A 12 15.64 -4.28 1.53
C GLY A 12 14.50 -4.05 2.53
N TYR A 13 14.05 -2.81 2.67
CA TYR A 13 12.91 -2.39 3.50
C TYR A 13 11.62 -3.15 3.18
N GLY A 14 11.26 -3.31 1.90
CA GLY A 14 10.04 -4.04 1.51
C GLY A 14 10.09 -5.53 1.89
N THR A 15 11.28 -6.13 1.80
CA THR A 15 11.53 -7.52 2.20
C THR A 15 11.43 -7.69 3.71
N MET A 16 11.96 -6.75 4.50
CA MET A 16 11.85 -6.80 5.97
C MET A 16 10.40 -6.74 6.44
N ILE A 17 9.61 -5.79 5.92
CA ILE A 17 8.18 -5.66 6.25
C ILE A 17 7.42 -6.92 5.86
N SER A 18 7.68 -7.47 4.67
CA SER A 18 7.05 -8.70 4.21
C SER A 18 7.36 -9.90 5.11
N ARG A 19 8.61 -10.02 5.59
CA ARG A 19 9.03 -11.08 6.53
C ARG A 19 8.40 -10.90 7.91
N TRP A 20 8.37 -9.68 8.43
CA TRP A 20 7.70 -9.37 9.70
C TRP A 20 6.20 -9.70 9.62
N PHE A 21 5.53 -9.27 8.54
CA PHE A 21 4.10 -9.52 8.36
C PHE A 21 3.80 -11.02 8.23
N ALA A 22 4.67 -11.78 7.57
CA ALA A 22 4.53 -13.24 7.51
C ALA A 22 4.62 -13.89 8.90
N LYS A 23 5.52 -13.40 9.78
CA LYS A 23 5.59 -13.84 11.19
C LYS A 23 4.35 -13.41 11.97
N TYR A 24 3.85 -12.20 11.74
CA TYR A 24 2.63 -11.69 12.35
C TYR A 24 1.40 -12.54 12.02
N LEU A 25 1.21 -12.88 10.74
CA LEU A 25 0.14 -13.79 10.30
C LEU A 25 0.24 -15.18 10.94
N LYS A 26 1.45 -15.68 11.19
CA LYS A 26 1.67 -16.95 11.91
C LYS A 26 1.25 -16.82 13.38
N LYS A 27 1.64 -15.73 14.05
CA LYS A 27 1.25 -15.45 15.44
C LYS A 27 -0.27 -15.37 15.59
N LEU A 28 -0.97 -14.83 14.60
CA LEU A 28 -2.43 -14.75 14.56
C LEU A 28 -3.13 -16.06 14.14
N GLY A 29 -2.40 -17.11 13.77
CA GLY A 29 -2.98 -18.39 13.34
C GLY A 29 -3.68 -18.36 11.96
N ILE A 30 -3.59 -17.25 11.21
CA ILE A 30 -4.29 -17.06 9.92
C ILE A 30 -3.37 -17.20 8.70
N LYS A 31 -2.13 -17.64 8.90
CA LYS A 31 -1.18 -17.81 7.79
C LYS A 31 -1.66 -18.92 6.84
N LYS A 32 -2.08 -18.53 5.64
CA LYS A 32 -2.44 -19.43 4.53
C LYS A 32 -1.57 -19.17 3.29
N LYS A 33 -1.60 -20.09 2.31
CA LYS A 33 -0.99 -19.88 0.97
C LYS A 33 -1.65 -18.65 0.33
N GLY A 34 -0.84 -17.77 -0.27
CA GLY A 34 -1.34 -16.51 -0.88
C GLY A 34 -1.62 -15.36 0.10
N LYS A 35 -1.69 -15.60 1.41
CA LYS A 35 -1.83 -14.51 2.41
C LYS A 35 -0.46 -13.94 2.77
N ASN A 36 -0.19 -12.74 2.28
CA ASN A 36 1.04 -11.96 2.48
C ASN A 36 0.70 -10.46 2.51
N PHE A 37 1.72 -9.61 2.70
CA PHE A 37 1.54 -8.17 2.80
C PHE A 37 0.88 -7.56 1.54
N HIS A 38 1.21 -8.07 0.36
CA HIS A 38 0.60 -7.64 -0.90
C HIS A 38 -0.90 -7.98 -0.97
N SER A 39 -1.30 -9.21 -0.60
CA SER A 39 -2.71 -9.60 -0.54
C SER A 39 -3.51 -8.81 0.50
N PHE A 40 -2.86 -8.41 1.60
CA PHE A 40 -3.46 -7.57 2.62
C PHE A 40 -3.73 -6.17 2.08
N ARG A 41 -2.76 -5.57 1.39
CA ARG A 41 -2.91 -4.29 0.71
C ARG A 41 -4.09 -4.27 -0.27
N HIS A 42 -4.25 -5.32 -1.08
CA HIS A 42 -5.42 -5.47 -1.96
C HIS A 42 -6.74 -5.57 -1.19
N THR A 43 -6.73 -6.25 -0.04
CA THR A 43 -7.91 -6.35 0.81
C THR A 43 -8.32 -4.97 1.35
N VAL A 44 -7.35 -4.16 1.79
CA VAL A 44 -7.58 -2.77 2.25
C VAL A 44 -8.13 -1.91 1.11
N VAL A 45 -7.50 -1.94 -0.06
CA VAL A 45 -7.96 -1.19 -1.24
C VAL A 45 -9.40 -1.57 -1.60
N ASN A 46 -9.67 -2.87 -1.75
CA ASN A 46 -11.01 -3.35 -2.11
C ASN A 46 -12.07 -2.93 -1.08
N LYS A 47 -11.77 -3.02 0.22
CA LYS A 47 -12.68 -2.63 1.30
C LYS A 47 -13.03 -1.13 1.22
N LEU A 48 -12.02 -0.28 1.01
CA LEU A 48 -12.20 1.17 0.91
C LEU A 48 -12.93 1.58 -0.38
N THR A 49 -12.62 0.92 -1.50
CA THR A 49 -13.33 1.11 -2.77
C THR A 49 -14.80 0.71 -2.64
N SER A 50 -15.11 -0.42 -2.01
CA SER A 50 -16.49 -0.84 -1.74
C SER A 50 -17.25 0.15 -0.84
N LYS A 51 -16.54 0.87 0.03
CA LYS A 51 -17.09 1.94 0.88
C LYS A 51 -17.12 3.31 0.20
N LYS A 52 -16.85 3.37 -1.11
CA LYS A 52 -16.84 4.59 -1.94
C LYS A 52 -15.90 5.69 -1.40
N VAL A 53 -14.81 5.30 -0.74
CA VAL A 53 -13.76 6.24 -0.33
C VAL A 53 -13.07 6.79 -1.57
N TYR A 54 -12.80 8.08 -1.58
CA TYR A 54 -12.20 8.77 -2.72
C TYR A 54 -10.81 8.19 -3.04
N GLU A 55 -10.63 7.75 -4.28
CA GLU A 55 -9.49 6.93 -4.72
C GLU A 55 -8.10 7.56 -4.45
N PRO A 56 -7.90 8.88 -4.58
CA PRO A 56 -6.66 9.53 -4.17
C PRO A 56 -6.28 9.31 -2.70
N PHE A 57 -7.26 9.26 -1.78
CA PHE A 57 -6.97 8.94 -0.36
C PHE A 57 -6.49 7.50 -0.19
N ILE A 58 -7.07 6.58 -0.96
CA ILE A 58 -6.68 5.16 -0.93
C ILE A 58 -5.25 5.02 -1.47
N LYS A 59 -4.92 5.71 -2.58
CA LYS A 59 -3.58 5.70 -3.20
C LYS A 59 -2.51 6.31 -2.28
N GLU A 60 -2.85 7.40 -1.61
CA GLU A 60 -1.98 8.04 -0.62
C GLU A 60 -1.77 7.15 0.62
N LEU A 61 -2.84 6.55 1.16
CA LEU A 61 -2.76 5.62 2.30
C LEU A 61 -1.82 4.45 2.02
N ILE A 62 -1.84 3.93 0.80
CA ILE A 62 -0.98 2.81 0.43
C ILE A 62 0.40 3.23 -0.09
N GLY A 63 0.69 4.53 -0.20
CA GLY A 63 1.96 5.04 -0.72
C GLY A 63 2.20 4.72 -2.19
N HIS A 64 1.16 4.68 -3.03
CA HIS A 64 1.34 4.68 -4.48
C HIS A 64 1.50 6.11 -4.97
N SER A 65 2.58 6.37 -5.73
CA SER A 65 2.73 7.62 -6.48
C SER A 65 1.58 7.77 -7.47
N HIS A 66 1.00 8.97 -7.56
CA HIS A 66 -0.03 9.23 -8.55
C HIS A 66 0.66 9.36 -9.90
N GLY A 67 0.34 8.48 -10.85
CA GLY A 67 0.86 8.58 -12.23
C GLY A 67 0.40 9.82 -13.01
N SER A 68 -0.19 10.82 -12.34
CA SER A 68 -0.62 12.09 -12.90
C SER A 68 0.09 13.23 -12.18
N ILE A 69 0.97 13.94 -12.90
CA ILE A 69 1.74 15.12 -12.45
C ILE A 69 0.82 16.17 -11.78
N THR A 70 -0.43 16.27 -12.19
CA THR A 70 -1.38 17.26 -11.69
C THR A 70 -1.78 17.09 -10.21
N MET A 71 -1.93 15.85 -9.72
CA MET A 71 -2.34 15.61 -8.32
C MET A 71 -1.16 15.61 -7.35
N ASP A 72 0.02 15.18 -7.80
CA ASP A 72 1.25 15.24 -6.99
C ASP A 72 1.77 16.69 -6.84
N VAL A 73 1.47 17.58 -7.79
CA VAL A 73 1.88 19.01 -7.74
C VAL A 73 0.86 19.89 -7.02
N TYR A 74 -0.45 19.63 -7.13
CA TYR A 74 -1.50 20.47 -6.50
C TYR A 74 -2.12 19.89 -5.23
N GLY A 75 -1.93 18.60 -4.93
CA GLY A 75 -2.66 17.92 -3.85
C GLY A 75 -2.08 18.09 -2.45
N GLY A 76 -0.81 18.48 -2.32
CA GLY A 76 -0.09 18.43 -1.04
C GLY A 76 -0.08 17.03 -0.41
N LYS A 77 0.72 16.81 0.65
CA LYS A 77 0.44 15.67 1.54
C LYS A 77 -0.85 16.00 2.26
N LYS A 78 -1.85 15.15 2.15
CA LYS A 78 -3.09 15.36 2.89
C LYS A 78 -2.81 15.17 4.37
N PRO A 79 -3.40 16.01 5.22
CA PRO A 79 -3.10 15.96 6.64
C PRO A 79 -3.61 14.62 7.20
N LEU A 80 -2.86 14.07 8.15
CA LEU A 80 -3.04 12.69 8.62
C LEU A 80 -4.42 12.44 9.22
N ASP A 81 -5.07 13.48 9.77
CA ASP A 81 -6.43 13.43 10.30
C ASP A 81 -7.46 13.11 9.22
N VAL A 82 -7.30 13.64 8.01
CA VAL A 82 -8.19 13.35 6.88
C VAL A 82 -8.03 11.89 6.48
N LEU A 83 -6.80 11.37 6.38
CA LEU A 83 -6.57 9.95 6.05
C LEU A 83 -7.10 9.01 7.15
N LEU A 84 -6.96 9.39 8.42
CA LEU A 84 -7.52 8.63 9.55
C LEU A 84 -9.05 8.56 9.46
N ASN A 85 -9.71 9.71 9.30
CA ASN A 85 -11.18 9.79 9.26
C ASN A 85 -11.78 9.16 7.99
N GLU A 86 -11.16 9.40 6.84
CA GLU A 86 -11.70 8.98 5.55
C GLU A 86 -11.38 7.53 5.21
N CYS A 87 -10.23 7.00 5.66
CA CYS A 87 -9.83 5.64 5.34
C CYS A 87 -9.90 4.71 6.54
N VAL A 88 -9.27 5.06 7.67
CA VAL A 88 -9.04 4.09 8.76
C VAL A 88 -10.29 3.86 9.61
N ILE A 89 -11.00 4.93 10.00
CA ILE A 89 -12.28 4.81 10.73
C ILE A 89 -13.31 4.05 9.90
N LYS A 90 -13.23 4.19 8.57
CA LYS A 90 -14.13 3.53 7.64
C LYS A 90 -13.73 2.09 7.34
N ILE A 91 -12.76 1.42 7.98
CA ILE A 91 -12.46 -0.01 7.72
C ILE A 91 -13.38 -0.92 8.53
#